data_AF-A0A1S2JYH6-F1
#
_entry.id   AF-A0A1S2JYH6-F1
#
_cell.length_a   1.000
_cell.length_b   1.000
_cell.length_c   1.000
_cell.angle_alpha   90.00
_cell.angle_beta   90.00
_cell.angle_gamma   90.00
#
_symmetry.space_group_name_H-M   'P 1'
#
loop_
_entity.id
_entity.type
_entity.pdbx_description
1 polymer ?
#
loop_
_entity_poly.entity_id
_entity_poly.type
_entity_poly.pdbx_seq_one_letter_code
_entity_poly.pdbx_strand_id
1 'polypeptide(L)'
;MVRSAARGLLAGATGTVVLNLVTYGDMAWRGRPSSGMPAETADRLAGHAGIELGDGEEKASREEAAGALLGYVAGLGTGLLYGLLRGRRDRAVWLTGPLLAAAAMAASDLPATALGVTDPREWSGTA
;
A
#
# COMPACT_ATOMS: atom_id res chain seq x y z
N MET A 1 -4.87 -1.66 24.93
CA MET A 1 -4.75 -0.80 23.72
C MET A 1 -3.33 -0.75 23.17
N VAL A 2 -2.32 -0.31 23.94
CA VAL A 2 -0.93 -0.22 23.46
C VAL A 2 -0.38 -1.56 22.94
N ARG A 3 -0.54 -2.65 23.71
CA ARG A 3 -0.06 -3.98 23.29
C ARG A 3 -0.78 -4.53 22.05
N SER A 4 -2.04 -4.18 21.83
CA SER A 4 -2.79 -4.62 20.64
C SER A 4 -2.41 -3.79 19.41
N ALA A 5 -2.20 -2.48 19.57
CA ALA A 5 -1.65 -1.60 18.55
C ALA A 5 -0.25 -2.06 18.10
N ALA A 6 0.66 -2.33 19.03
CA ALA A 6 2.01 -2.81 18.73
C ALA A 6 2.00 -4.13 17.94
N ARG A 7 1.15 -5.10 18.34
CA ARG A 7 0.98 -6.35 17.58
C ARG A 7 0.41 -6.13 16.19
N GLY A 8 -0.54 -5.20 16.05
CA GLY A 8 -1.08 -4.81 14.76
C GLY A 8 -0.02 -4.21 13.85
N LEU A 9 0.78 -3.29 14.37
CA LEU A 9 1.87 -2.65 13.64
C LEU A 9 2.94 -3.67 13.20
N LEU A 10 3.31 -4.60 14.10
CA LEU A 10 4.20 -5.72 13.75
C LEU A 10 3.61 -6.59 12.65
N ALA A 11 2.32 -6.92 12.73
CA ALA A 11 1.66 -7.70 11.68
C ALA A 11 1.65 -6.96 10.33
N GLY A 12 1.40 -5.65 10.33
CA GLY A 12 1.51 -4.79 9.14
C GLY A 12 2.92 -4.80 8.56
N ALA A 13 3.94 -4.63 9.40
CA ALA A 13 5.34 -4.67 9.00
C ALA A 13 5.72 -6.03 8.39
N THR A 14 5.32 -7.15 9.02
CA THR A 14 5.54 -8.49 8.47
C THR A 14 4.85 -8.65 7.11
N GLY A 15 3.61 -8.16 6.98
CA GLY A 15 2.88 -8.17 5.71
C GLY A 15 3.63 -7.42 4.61
N THR A 16 4.12 -6.21 4.89
CA THR A 16 4.92 -5.42 3.95
C THR A 16 6.23 -6.13 3.57
N VAL A 17 6.92 -6.74 4.52
CA VAL A 17 8.15 -7.53 4.23
C VAL A 17 7.84 -8.68 3.29
N VAL A 18 6.80 -9.47 3.58
CA VAL A 18 6.40 -10.59 2.72
C VAL A 18 6.00 -10.10 1.33
N LEU A 19 5.23 -9.03 1.24
CA LEU A 19 4.82 -8.43 -0.03
C LEU A 19 6.02 -8.00 -0.87
N ASN A 20 6.99 -7.32 -0.27
CA ASN A 20 8.21 -6.89 -0.95
C ASN A 20 9.08 -8.07 -1.38
N LEU A 21 9.21 -9.11 -0.53
CA LEU A 21 9.94 -10.32 -0.89
C LEU A 21 9.34 -11.02 -2.11
N VAL A 22 8.02 -11.17 -2.15
CA VAL A 22 7.32 -11.77 -3.29
C VAL A 22 7.46 -10.89 -4.52
N THR A 23 7.27 -9.58 -4.38
CA THR A 23 7.32 -8.62 -5.49
C THR A 23 8.71 -8.57 -6.12
N TYR A 24 9.76 -8.39 -5.32
CA TYR A 24 11.12 -8.36 -5.82
C TYR A 24 11.62 -9.74 -6.26
N GLY A 25 11.15 -10.82 -5.62
CA GLY A 25 11.41 -12.18 -6.07
C GLY A 25 10.83 -12.45 -7.46
N ASP A 26 9.61 -12.02 -7.73
CA ASP A 26 8.98 -12.09 -9.04
C ASP A 26 9.73 -11.25 -10.09
N MET A 27 10.14 -10.04 -9.74
CA MET A 27 10.98 -9.19 -10.61
C MET A 27 12.32 -9.85 -10.93
N ALA A 28 13.01 -10.39 -9.93
CA ALA A 28 14.30 -11.06 -10.10
C ALA A 28 14.17 -12.34 -10.93
N TRP A 29 13.09 -13.10 -10.75
CA TRP A 29 12.88 -14.36 -11.47
C TRP A 29 12.41 -14.13 -12.92
N ARG A 30 11.45 -13.21 -13.14
CA ARG A 30 10.87 -12.96 -14.46
C ARG A 30 11.58 -11.88 -15.26
N GLY A 31 12.51 -11.14 -14.65
CA GLY A 31 13.21 -10.01 -15.27
C GLY A 31 12.29 -8.84 -15.65
N ARG A 32 11.10 -8.76 -15.06
CA ARG A 32 10.14 -7.68 -15.37
C ARG A 32 10.56 -6.38 -14.64
N PRO A 33 10.29 -5.20 -15.22
CA PRO A 33 10.58 -3.94 -14.55
C PRO A 33 9.71 -3.72 -13.31
N SER A 34 10.15 -2.81 -12.44
CA SER A 34 9.33 -2.31 -11.33
C SER A 34 8.08 -1.59 -11.86
N SER A 35 7.03 -1.55 -11.03
CA SER A 35 5.81 -0.80 -11.38
C SER A 35 6.02 0.69 -11.12
N GLY A 36 5.70 1.54 -12.11
CA GLY A 36 5.68 3.01 -11.95
C GLY A 36 4.44 3.54 -11.22
N MET A 37 3.40 2.72 -11.03
CA MET A 37 2.13 3.10 -10.42
C MET A 37 2.29 3.83 -9.06
N PRO A 38 3.11 3.34 -8.10
CA PRO A 38 3.23 4.01 -6.80
C PRO A 38 3.87 5.39 -6.92
N ALA A 39 4.87 5.54 -7.80
CA ALA A 39 5.57 6.80 -8.04
C ALA A 39 4.63 7.82 -8.69
N GLU A 40 3.88 7.40 -9.72
CA GLU A 40 2.89 8.26 -10.38
C GLU A 40 1.73 8.65 -9.45
N THR A 41 1.27 7.73 -8.60
CA THR A 41 0.27 8.03 -7.58
C THR A 41 0.79 9.06 -6.59
N ALA A 42 2.06 8.93 -6.17
CA ALA A 42 2.69 9.88 -5.27
C ALA A 42 2.86 11.27 -5.91
N ASP A 43 3.26 11.34 -7.18
CA ASP A 43 3.37 12.60 -7.93
C ASP A 43 2.02 13.31 -8.00
N ARG A 44 0.98 12.60 -8.42
CA ARG A 44 -0.37 13.18 -8.50
C ARG A 44 -0.87 13.62 -7.12
N LEU A 45 -0.60 12.87 -6.05
CA LEU A 45 -0.98 13.25 -4.69
C LEU A 45 -0.22 14.50 -4.22
N ALA A 46 1.09 14.58 -4.50
CA ALA A 46 1.91 15.74 -4.18
C ALA A 46 1.41 16.98 -4.92
N GLY A 47 1.08 16.86 -6.20
CA GLY A 47 0.47 17.93 -6.99
C GLY A 47 -0.86 18.42 -6.40
N HIS A 48 -1.74 17.52 -5.96
CA HIS A 48 -3.00 17.90 -5.28
C HIS A 48 -2.76 18.58 -3.92
N ALA A 49 -1.66 18.26 -3.24
CA ALA A 49 -1.26 18.88 -1.99
C ALA A 49 -0.48 20.21 -2.18
N GLY A 50 -0.21 20.61 -3.43
CA GLY A 50 0.61 21.79 -3.74
C GLY A 50 2.09 21.60 -3.39
N ILE A 51 2.58 20.36 -3.36
CA ILE A 51 3.96 20.00 -3.08
C ILE A 51 4.69 19.76 -4.41
N GLU A 52 5.69 20.58 -4.69
CA GLU A 52 6.55 20.40 -5.87
C GLU A 52 7.65 19.37 -5.55
N LEU A 53 7.72 18.30 -6.36
CA LEU A 53 8.76 17.28 -6.23
C LEU A 53 10.06 17.65 -6.98
N GLY A 54 10.12 18.82 -7.61
CA GLY A 54 11.27 19.26 -8.42
C GLY A 54 11.17 18.80 -9.88
N ASP A 55 12.30 18.78 -10.59
CA ASP A 55 12.37 18.50 -12.02
C ASP A 55 13.39 17.40 -12.37
N GLY A 56 13.26 16.83 -13.58
CA GLY A 56 14.23 15.88 -14.13
C GLY A 56 14.48 14.66 -13.22
N GLU A 57 15.75 14.31 -13.02
CA GLU A 57 16.15 13.15 -12.20
C GLU A 57 15.82 13.33 -10.70
N GLU A 58 15.79 14.57 -10.21
CA GLU A 58 15.42 14.86 -8.82
C GLU A 58 13.94 14.55 -8.58
N LYS A 59 13.07 14.93 -9.52
CA LYS A 59 11.65 14.60 -9.48
C LYS A 59 11.45 13.09 -9.47
N ALA A 60 12.06 12.38 -10.42
CA ALA A 60 11.93 10.93 -10.54
C ALA A 60 12.35 10.20 -9.25
N SER A 61 13.47 10.63 -8.64
CA SER A 61 13.97 10.05 -7.39
C SER A 61 13.00 10.29 -6.21
N ARG A 62 12.39 11.48 -6.15
CA ARG A 62 11.43 11.84 -5.10
C ARG A 62 10.09 11.14 -5.27
N GLU A 63 9.60 11.00 -6.50
CA GLU A 63 8.40 10.24 -6.81
C GLU A 63 8.57 8.78 -6.41
N GLU A 64 9.71 8.16 -6.75
CA GLU A 64 10.02 6.78 -6.37
C GLU A 64 10.06 6.62 -4.84
N ALA A 65 10.76 7.51 -4.15
CA ALA A 65 10.84 7.50 -2.69
C ALA A 65 9.46 7.71 -2.03
N ALA A 66 8.67 8.66 -2.54
CA ALA A 66 7.33 8.95 -2.03
C ALA A 66 6.37 7.78 -2.26
N GLY A 67 6.43 7.14 -3.44
CA GLY A 67 5.67 5.93 -3.74
C GLY A 67 5.99 4.80 -2.77
N ALA A 68 7.28 4.58 -2.46
CA ALA A 68 7.69 3.59 -1.47
C ALA A 68 7.16 3.93 -0.06
N LEU A 69 7.25 5.20 0.37
CA LEU A 69 6.73 5.65 1.66
C LEU A 69 5.22 5.45 1.78
N LEU A 70 4.45 5.74 0.72
CA LEU A 70 3.00 5.48 0.69
C LEU A 70 2.69 4.00 0.92
N GLY A 71 3.47 3.09 0.30
CA GLY A 71 3.34 1.65 0.53
C GLY A 71 3.57 1.25 2.00
N TYR A 72 4.59 1.79 2.65
CA TYR A 72 4.85 1.55 4.08
C TYR A 72 3.72 2.10 4.97
N VAL A 73 3.23 3.31 4.68
CA VAL A 73 2.11 3.92 5.40
C VAL A 73 0.86 3.06 5.27
N ALA A 74 0.55 2.56 4.07
CA ALA A 74 -0.59 1.67 3.84
C ALA A 74 -0.46 0.36 4.64
N GLY A 75 0.69 -0.31 4.59
CA GLY A 75 0.91 -1.58 5.30
C GLY A 75 0.90 -1.45 6.82
N LEU A 76 1.68 -0.51 7.35
CA LEU A 76 1.76 -0.24 8.80
C LEU A 76 0.45 0.33 9.34
N GLY A 77 -0.18 1.24 8.61
CA GLY A 77 -1.46 1.86 8.96
C GLY A 77 -2.58 0.82 9.04
N THR A 78 -2.67 -0.06 8.05
CA THR A 78 -3.65 -1.18 8.06
C THR A 78 -3.43 -2.09 9.25
N GLY A 79 -2.19 -2.49 9.52
CA GLY A 79 -1.84 -3.32 10.67
C GLY A 79 -2.18 -2.64 12.01
N LEU A 80 -1.83 -1.36 12.16
CA LEU A 80 -2.14 -0.57 13.36
C LEU A 80 -3.65 -0.49 13.61
N LEU A 81 -4.42 -0.12 12.57
CA LEU A 81 -5.88 -0.03 12.64
C LEU A 81 -6.49 -1.37 13.06
N TYR A 82 -6.01 -2.47 12.49
CA TYR A 82 -6.40 -3.82 12.90
C TYR A 82 -6.12 -4.09 14.38
N GLY A 83 -4.91 -3.79 14.85
CA GLY A 83 -4.52 -3.98 16.24
C GLY A 83 -5.38 -3.17 17.22
N LEU A 84 -5.80 -1.96 16.83
CA LEU A 84 -6.71 -1.12 17.60
C LEU A 84 -8.14 -1.67 17.61
N LEU A 85 -8.65 -2.11 16.44
CA LEU A 85 -10.00 -2.65 16.28
C LEU A 85 -10.18 -4.00 17.00
N ARG A 86 -9.20 -4.90 16.89
CA ARG A 86 -9.22 -6.23 17.53
C ARG A 86 -9.21 -6.14 19.04
N GLY A 87 -8.52 -5.15 19.62
CA GLY A 87 -8.51 -4.94 21.06
C GLY A 87 -9.85 -4.51 21.66
N ARG A 88 -10.86 -4.21 20.84
CA ARG A 88 -12.15 -3.64 21.27
C ARG A 88 -13.36 -4.58 21.08
N ARG A 89 -13.23 -5.75 20.42
CA ARG A 89 -14.37 -6.66 20.18
C ARG A 89 -13.96 -8.13 20.00
N ASP A 90 -14.77 -9.04 20.54
CA ASP A 90 -14.80 -10.49 20.24
C ASP A 90 -15.45 -10.78 18.87
N ARG A 91 -15.05 -10.05 17.82
CA ARG A 91 -15.60 -10.29 16.48
C ARG A 91 -15.20 -11.67 15.98
N ALA A 92 -16.12 -12.31 15.28
CA ALA A 92 -15.92 -13.62 14.69
C ALA A 92 -14.69 -13.60 13.78
N VAL A 93 -13.64 -14.32 14.19
CA VAL A 93 -12.29 -14.30 13.61
C VAL A 93 -12.29 -14.54 12.09
N TRP A 94 -13.29 -15.27 11.59
CA TRP A 94 -13.47 -15.57 10.17
C TRP A 94 -13.77 -14.35 9.29
N LEU A 95 -14.41 -13.30 9.82
CA LEU A 95 -14.70 -12.07 9.07
C LEU A 95 -13.52 -11.07 9.07
N THR A 96 -12.67 -11.12 10.10
CA THR A 96 -11.59 -10.15 10.26
C THR A 96 -10.52 -10.24 9.17
N GLY A 97 -10.19 -11.44 8.71
CA GLY A 97 -9.21 -11.65 7.63
C GLY A 97 -9.67 -11.03 6.30
N PRO A 98 -10.83 -11.43 5.77
CA PRO A 98 -11.38 -10.86 4.53
C PRO A 98 -11.59 -9.34 4.60
N LEU A 99 -12.09 -8.82 5.72
CA LEU A 99 -12.27 -7.38 5.89
C LEU A 99 -10.93 -6.63 5.92
N LEU A 100 -9.88 -7.21 6.51
CA LEU A 100 -8.55 -6.61 6.46
C LEU A 100 -8.00 -6.60 5.04
N ALA A 101 -8.15 -7.71 4.32
CA ALA A 101 -7.71 -7.82 2.94
C ALA A 101 -8.42 -6.77 2.08
N ALA A 102 -9.75 -6.66 2.20
CA ALA A 102 -10.51 -5.64 1.49
C ALA A 102 -10.09 -4.21 1.86
N ALA A 103 -9.83 -3.93 3.14
CA ALA A 103 -9.35 -2.62 3.57
C ALA A 103 -7.93 -2.32 3.06
N ALA A 104 -7.04 -3.31 3.02
CA ALA A 104 -5.67 -3.18 2.50
C ALA A 104 -5.67 -2.92 0.99
N MET A 105 -6.50 -3.65 0.25
CA MET A 105 -6.74 -3.43 -1.18
C MET A 105 -7.26 -2.01 -1.39
N ALA A 106 -8.34 -1.63 -0.70
CA ALA A 106 -8.89 -0.29 -0.78
C ALA A 106 -7.86 0.81 -0.44
N ALA A 107 -7.07 0.63 0.62
CA ALA A 107 -6.05 1.60 1.01
C ALA A 107 -4.95 1.78 -0.06
N SER A 108 -4.63 0.73 -0.80
CA SER A 108 -3.62 0.74 -1.85
C SER A 108 -4.19 1.26 -3.18
N ASP A 109 -5.39 0.80 -3.56
CA ASP A 109 -5.97 1.00 -4.89
C ASP A 109 -6.83 2.27 -5.00
N LEU A 110 -7.47 2.71 -3.91
CA LEU A 110 -8.37 3.88 -3.97
C LEU A 110 -7.63 5.17 -4.32
N PRO A 111 -6.45 5.51 -3.75
CA PRO A 111 -5.74 6.73 -4.15
C PRO A 111 -5.40 6.71 -5.64
N ALA A 112 -4.86 5.59 -6.13
CA ALA A 112 -4.49 5.42 -7.53
C ALA A 112 -5.72 5.49 -8.46
N THR A 113 -6.84 4.88 -8.06
CA THR A 113 -8.10 4.90 -8.83
C THR A 113 -8.71 6.31 -8.86
N ALA A 114 -8.80 6.97 -7.70
CA ALA A 114 -9.36 8.31 -7.58
C ALA A 114 -8.54 9.36 -8.33
N LEU A 115 -7.21 9.17 -8.38
CA LEU A 115 -6.30 10.02 -9.13
C LEU A 115 -6.25 9.65 -10.62
N GLY A 116 -6.96 8.60 -11.08
CA GLY A 116 -7.00 8.16 -12.47
C GLY A 116 -5.69 7.55 -12.98
N VAL A 117 -4.89 6.98 -12.08
CA VAL A 117 -3.65 6.26 -12.42
C VAL A 117 -3.98 4.82 -12.86
N THR A 118 -5.07 4.25 -12.33
CA THR A 118 -5.60 2.94 -12.71
C THR A 118 -7.13 2.98 -12.81
N ASP A 119 -7.73 2.11 -13.62
CA ASP A 119 -9.16 1.84 -13.63
C ASP A 119 -9.42 0.35 -13.36
N PRO A 120 -9.98 -0.01 -12.18
CA PRO A 120 -10.35 -1.39 -11.85
C PRO A 120 -11.33 -2.04 -12.83
N ARG A 121 -12.09 -1.26 -13.59
CA ARG A 121 -13.06 -1.75 -14.57
C ARG A 121 -12.39 -2.28 -15.83
N GLU A 122 -11.17 -1.83 -16.10
CA GLU A 122 -10.37 -2.26 -17.24
C GLU A 122 -9.48 -3.46 -16.90
N TRP A 123 -9.44 -3.89 -15.63
CA TRP A 123 -8.65 -5.04 -15.22
C TRP A 123 -9.22 -6.31 -15.86
N SER A 124 -8.50 -6.87 -16.82
CA SER A 124 -8.84 -8.16 -17.40
C SER A 124 -8.63 -9.26 -16.36
N GLY A 125 -9.72 -9.84 -15.86
CA GLY A 125 -9.70 -11.04 -15.04
C GLY A 125 -9.41 -12.27 -15.89
N THR A 126 -8.19 -12.40 -16.40
CA THR A 126 -7.74 -13.64 -17.06
C THR A 126 -6.88 -14.42 -16.07
N ALA A 127 -7.44 -15.54 -15.61
CA ALA A 127 -6.76 -16.59 -14.87
C ALA A 127 -5.76 -17.35 -15.77
#